data_AF-A0A4P5UNS7-F1
#
_entry.id   AF-A0A4P5UNS7-F1
#
_cell.length_a   1.000
_cell.length_b   1.000
_cell.length_c   1.000
_cell.angle_alpha   90.00
_cell.angle_beta   90.00
_cell.angle_gamma   90.00
#
_symmetry.space_group_name_H-M   'P 1'
#
loop_
_entity.id
_entity.type
_entity.pdbx_description
1 polymer ?
#
loop_
_entity_poly.entity_id
_entity_poly.type
_entity_poly.pdbx_seq_one_letter_code
_entity_poly.pdbx_strand_id
1 'polypeptide(L)'
;MQLSHIAEQVGLSVAAVSEHVRKLEEQGIIKGYHALLQSDAFHFDLTAYVFVDIESSVYYERFISVCKTLPELLECHAITGNASHLLKIRTTNTSSLEQLLSKLQQIPGVKRTITNLVLSTHIESLTLPLQ
;
A
#
# COMPACT_ATOMS: atom_id res chain seq x y z
N MET A 1 10.22 4.75 18.97
CA MET A 1 11.55 5.13 19.53
C MET A 1 11.38 6.46 20.26
N GLN A 2 12.04 6.66 21.40
CA GLN A 2 11.94 7.91 22.15
C GLN A 2 12.83 9.00 21.50
N LEU A 3 12.39 10.25 21.50
CA LEU A 3 13.14 11.38 20.94
C LEU A 3 14.49 11.60 21.64
N SER A 4 14.58 11.29 22.94
CA SER A 4 15.82 11.32 23.70
C SER A 4 16.91 10.43 23.09
N HIS A 5 16.53 9.24 22.63
CA HIS A 5 17.48 8.31 22.03
C HIS A 5 18.00 8.82 20.68
N ILE A 6 17.13 9.45 19.88
CA ILE A 6 17.54 10.09 18.62
C ILE A 6 18.52 11.22 18.91
N ALA A 7 18.21 12.06 19.90
CA ALA A 7 19.03 13.19 20.32
C ALA A 7 20.44 12.77 20.73
N GLU A 8 20.56 11.68 21.49
CA GLU A 8 21.85 11.06 21.83
C GLU A 8 22.62 10.59 20.60
N GLN A 9 21.95 9.90 19.65
CA GLN A 9 22.60 9.37 18.45
C GLN A 9 23.13 10.45 17.50
N VAL A 10 22.43 11.58 17.40
CA VAL A 10 22.78 12.67 16.47
C VAL A 10 23.51 13.85 17.13
N GLY A 11 23.76 13.78 18.44
CA GLY A 11 24.49 14.82 19.18
C GLY A 11 23.74 16.15 19.31
N LEU A 12 22.41 16.12 19.37
CA LEU A 12 21.56 17.31 19.51
C LEU A 12 20.77 17.28 20.82
N SER A 13 20.16 18.42 21.19
CA SER A 13 19.20 18.43 22.30
C SER A 13 17.87 17.81 21.89
N VAL A 14 17.11 17.28 22.86
CA VAL A 14 15.77 16.71 22.61
C VAL A 14 14.83 17.75 21.97
N ALA A 15 14.93 19.02 22.39
CA ALA A 15 14.15 20.11 21.80
C ALA A 15 14.51 20.37 20.33
N ALA A 16 15.80 20.35 19.98
CA ALA A 16 16.24 20.53 18.60
C ALA A 16 15.78 19.38 17.69
N VAL A 17 15.89 18.13 18.15
CA VAL A 17 15.37 16.96 17.41
C VAL A 17 13.85 17.04 17.24
N SER A 18 13.12 17.40 18.30
CA SER A 18 11.66 17.55 18.23
C SER A 18 11.23 18.57 17.17
N GLU A 19 11.93 19.71 17.08
CA GLU A 19 11.65 20.72 16.07
C GLU A 19 12.00 20.23 14.65
N HIS A 20 13.10 19.49 14.48
CA HIS A 20 13.45 18.89 13.18
C HIS A 20 12.41 17.87 12.73
N VAL A 21 11.98 16.97 13.62
CA VAL A 21 10.92 15.99 13.33
C VAL A 21 9.63 16.70 12.93
N ARG A 22 9.20 17.73 13.67
CA ARG A 22 8.02 18.53 13.32
C ARG A 22 8.13 19.14 11.92
N LYS A 23 9.29 19.71 11.58
CA LYS A 23 9.51 20.27 10.23
C LYS A 23 9.45 19.20 9.13
N LEU A 24 9.99 18.00 9.36
CA LEU A 24 9.91 16.90 8.40
C LEU A 24 8.48 16.40 8.20
N GLU A 25 7.67 16.41 9.26
CA GLU A 25 6.23 16.11 9.20
C GLU A 25 5.47 17.20 8.44
N GLU A 26 5.69 18.47 8.76
CA GLU A 26 5.09 19.63 8.07
C GLU A 26 5.44 19.66 6.58
N GLN A 27 6.66 19.22 6.21
CA GLN A 27 7.11 19.09 4.82
C GLN A 27 6.58 17.83 4.12
N GLY A 28 5.92 16.93 4.84
CA GLY A 28 5.41 15.66 4.31
C GLY A 28 6.50 14.64 3.97
N ILE A 29 7.74 14.86 4.42
CA ILE A 29 8.84 13.88 4.31
C ILE A 29 8.53 12.69 5.22
N ILE A 30 8.11 12.96 6.46
CA ILE A 30 7.50 11.96 7.32
C ILE A 30 5.99 11.96 7.04
N LYS A 31 5.50 10.89 6.41
CA LYS A 31 4.09 10.76 6.04
C LYS A 31 3.18 10.32 7.19
N GLY A 32 3.75 9.71 8.24
CA GLY A 32 3.00 9.22 9.39
C GLY A 32 3.75 8.15 10.17
N TYR A 33 3.18 7.78 11.32
CA TYR A 33 3.68 6.71 12.18
C TYR A 33 2.62 5.61 12.27
N HIS A 34 3.01 4.39 11.91
CA HIS A 34 2.09 3.26 11.83
C HIS A 34 2.70 2.03 12.49
N ALA A 35 1.85 1.23 13.13
CA ALA A 35 2.22 -0.12 13.52
C ALA A 35 2.19 -1.03 12.30
N LEU A 36 3.24 -1.83 12.11
CA LEU A 36 3.26 -2.91 11.13
C LEU A 36 2.70 -4.18 11.80
N LEU A 37 1.57 -4.64 11.29
CA LEU A 37 0.84 -5.78 11.84
C LEU A 37 1.17 -7.06 11.07
N GLN A 38 1.29 -8.17 11.80
CA GLN A 38 1.37 -9.51 11.21
C GLN A 38 -0.01 -9.91 10.69
N SER A 39 -0.14 -10.18 9.38
CA SER A 39 -1.44 -10.40 8.74
C SER A 39 -2.12 -11.71 9.14
N ASP A 40 -1.34 -12.76 9.39
CA ASP A 40 -1.79 -14.08 9.85
C ASP A 40 -2.46 -14.02 11.23
N ALA A 41 -2.01 -13.14 12.12
CA ALA A 41 -2.64 -12.89 13.43
C ALA A 41 -4.08 -12.35 13.31
N PHE A 42 -4.47 -11.84 12.14
CA PHE A 42 -5.81 -11.31 11.86
C PHE A 42 -6.52 -12.11 10.75
N HIS A 43 -6.07 -13.34 10.46
CA HIS A 43 -6.65 -14.23 9.43
C HIS A 43 -6.59 -13.69 8.01
N PHE A 44 -5.70 -12.74 7.71
CA PHE A 44 -5.43 -12.29 6.33
C PHE A 44 -4.41 -13.20 5.68
N ASP A 45 -4.85 -14.40 5.31
CA ASP A 45 -3.99 -15.51 4.90
C ASP A 45 -3.51 -15.39 3.45
N LEU A 46 -4.21 -14.59 2.62
CA LEU A 46 -3.88 -14.45 1.21
C LEU A 46 -3.39 -13.04 0.89
N THR A 47 -2.24 -12.97 0.21
CA THR A 47 -1.80 -11.77 -0.51
C THR A 47 -1.84 -12.06 -2.00
N ALA A 48 -2.41 -11.15 -2.79
CA ALA A 48 -2.39 -11.26 -4.25
C ALA A 48 -1.99 -9.95 -4.91
N TYR A 49 -1.33 -10.08 -6.05
CA TYR A 49 -1.09 -8.99 -6.98
C TYR A 49 -2.07 -9.10 -8.14
N VAL A 50 -2.78 -8.01 -8.44
CA VAL A 50 -3.77 -7.98 -9.51
C VAL A 50 -3.36 -6.94 -10.54
N PHE A 51 -2.99 -7.40 -11.72
CA PHE A 51 -2.84 -6.54 -12.89
C PHE A 51 -4.23 -6.23 -13.44
N VAL A 52 -4.53 -4.95 -13.59
CA VAL A 52 -5.82 -4.48 -14.11
C VAL A 52 -5.58 -3.74 -15.42
N ASP A 53 -6.25 -4.19 -16.47
CA ASP A 53 -6.31 -3.49 -17.75
C ASP A 53 -7.59 -2.67 -17.83
N ILE A 54 -7.45 -1.38 -18.07
CA ILE A 54 -8.56 -0.43 -18.16
C ILE A 54 -8.59 0.11 -19.58
N GLU A 55 -9.75 0.03 -20.22
CA GLU A 55 -9.90 0.26 -21.67
C GLU A 55 -9.49 1.67 -22.13
N SER A 56 -9.65 2.68 -21.27
CA SER A 56 -9.32 4.07 -21.57
C SER A 56 -9.07 4.87 -20.30
N SER A 57 -8.20 5.88 -20.39
CA SER A 57 -7.84 6.76 -19.29
C SER A 57 -9.02 7.56 -18.72
N VAL A 58 -10.10 7.71 -19.48
CA VAL A 58 -11.34 8.37 -19.02
C VAL A 58 -11.97 7.66 -17.81
N TYR A 59 -11.66 6.38 -17.59
CA TYR A 59 -12.19 5.59 -16.46
C TYR A 59 -11.26 5.59 -15.24
N TYR A 60 -10.03 6.12 -15.34
CA TYR A 60 -9.03 5.99 -14.28
C TYR A 60 -9.47 6.62 -12.96
N GLU A 61 -10.01 7.85 -13.00
CA GLU A 61 -10.44 8.55 -11.79
C GLU A 61 -11.53 7.77 -11.05
N ARG A 62 -12.51 7.25 -11.80
CA ARG A 62 -13.59 6.43 -11.23
C ARG A 62 -13.05 5.13 -10.64
N PHE A 63 -12.16 4.45 -11.36
CA PHE A 63 -11.53 3.21 -10.89
C PHE A 63 -10.75 3.45 -9.59
N ILE A 64 -9.90 4.48 -9.56
CA ILE A 64 -9.11 4.83 -8.37
C ILE A 64 -10.02 5.22 -7.20
N SER A 65 -11.10 5.95 -7.47
CA SER A 65 -12.06 6.34 -6.42
C SER A 65 -12.74 5.13 -5.78
N VAL A 66 -13.10 4.11 -6.57
CA VAL A 66 -13.62 2.84 -6.04
C VAL A 66 -12.52 2.07 -5.31
N CYS A 67 -11.30 1.99 -5.84
CA CYS A 67 -10.20 1.29 -5.18
C CYS A 67 -9.92 1.84 -3.78
N LYS A 68 -10.01 3.17 -3.59
CA LYS A 68 -9.81 3.83 -2.29
C LYS A 68 -10.85 3.46 -1.24
N THR A 69 -12.00 2.89 -1.62
CA THR A 69 -13.03 2.46 -0.66
C THR A 69 -12.89 0.98 -0.25
N LEU A 70 -11.95 0.24 -0.85
CA LEU A 70 -11.73 -1.17 -0.61
C LEU A 70 -10.62 -1.36 0.44
N PRO A 71 -10.94 -1.71 1.71
CA PRO A 71 -9.94 -1.84 2.77
C PRO A 71 -8.95 -2.99 2.53
N GLU A 72 -9.34 -4.00 1.75
CA GLU A 72 -8.48 -5.12 1.36
C GLU A 72 -7.37 -4.70 0.39
N LEU A 73 -7.51 -3.53 -0.25
CA LEU A 73 -6.56 -2.99 -1.22
C LEU A 73 -5.52 -2.13 -0.51
N LEU A 74 -4.29 -2.64 -0.43
CA LEU A 74 -3.19 -2.02 0.30
C LEU A 74 -2.35 -1.09 -0.59
N GLU A 75 -2.25 -1.40 -1.88
CA GLU A 75 -1.51 -0.59 -2.84
C GLU A 75 -2.19 -0.57 -4.20
N CYS A 76 -2.18 0.58 -4.87
CA CYS A 76 -2.63 0.75 -6.26
C CYS A 76 -1.62 1.64 -6.98
N HIS A 77 -1.03 1.12 -8.04
CA HIS A 77 -0.02 1.81 -8.82
C HIS A 77 -0.44 1.84 -10.29
N ALA A 78 -0.33 3.00 -10.93
CA ALA A 78 -0.32 3.06 -12.39
C ALA A 78 1.03 2.52 -12.88
N ILE A 79 1.02 1.61 -13.83
CA ILE A 79 2.22 0.93 -14.33
C ILE A 79 2.32 1.05 -15.86
N THR A 80 3.51 0.80 -16.38
CA THR A 80 3.71 0.60 -17.82
C THR A 80 3.69 -0.91 -18.14
N GLY A 81 3.48 -1.26 -19.41
CA GLY A 81 3.46 -2.65 -19.88
C GLY A 81 2.06 -3.12 -20.27
N ASN A 82 1.76 -4.40 -20.01
CA ASN A 82 0.57 -5.08 -20.54
C ASN A 82 -0.72 -4.84 -19.73
N ALA A 83 -0.66 -4.02 -18.70
CA ALA A 83 -1.79 -3.60 -17.87
C ALA A 83 -1.61 -2.14 -17.48
N SER A 84 -2.69 -1.47 -17.10
CA SER A 84 -2.65 -0.05 -16.71
C SER A 84 -2.37 0.14 -15.23
N HIS A 85 -2.82 -0.79 -14.38
CA HIS A 85 -2.66 -0.70 -12.94
C HIS A 85 -2.20 -2.02 -12.32
N LEU A 86 -1.45 -1.93 -11.22
CA LEU A 86 -1.09 -3.03 -10.36
C LEU A 86 -1.65 -2.78 -8.97
N LEU A 87 -2.43 -3.75 -8.47
CA LEU A 87 -2.98 -3.73 -7.13
C LEU A 87 -2.25 -4.75 -6.26
N LYS A 88 -2.03 -4.40 -4.99
CA LYS A 88 -1.68 -5.35 -3.94
C LYS A 88 -2.87 -5.46 -2.99
N ILE A 89 -3.39 -6.67 -2.84
CA ILE A 89 -4.56 -6.94 -2.01
C ILE A 89 -4.23 -7.99 -0.94
N ARG A 90 -4.83 -7.84 0.24
CA ARG A 90 -4.83 -8.85 1.30
C ARG A 90 -6.25 -9.22 1.68
N THR A 91 -6.53 -10.51 1.70
CA THR A 91 -7.87 -11.06 1.95
C THR A 91 -7.78 -12.27 2.86
N THR A 92 -8.88 -12.65 3.51
CA THR A 92 -8.86 -13.71 4.52
C THR A 92 -8.79 -15.11 3.93
N ASN A 93 -9.39 -15.31 2.77
CA ASN A 93 -9.43 -16.59 2.07
C ASN A 93 -9.78 -16.41 0.58
N THR A 94 -9.78 -17.52 -0.15
CA THR A 94 -10.06 -17.53 -1.60
C THR A 94 -11.45 -17.02 -1.95
N SER A 95 -12.46 -17.24 -1.09
CA SER A 95 -13.82 -16.73 -1.31
C SER A 95 -13.88 -15.20 -1.21
N SER A 96 -13.25 -14.62 -0.18
CA SER A 96 -13.15 -13.16 -0.04
C SER A 96 -12.36 -12.52 -1.19
N LEU A 97 -11.31 -13.19 -1.67
CA LEU A 97 -10.57 -12.79 -2.87
C LEU A 97 -11.45 -12.78 -4.11
N GLU A 98 -12.18 -13.85 -4.37
CA GLU A 98 -13.10 -13.96 -5.52
C GLU A 98 -14.15 -12.85 -5.51
N GLN A 99 -14.75 -12.57 -4.35
CA GLN A 99 -15.71 -11.47 -4.19
C GLN A 99 -15.08 -10.11 -4.52
N LEU A 100 -13.87 -9.86 -4.04
CA LEU A 100 -13.15 -8.61 -4.32
C LEU A 100 -12.81 -8.49 -5.81
N LEU A 101 -12.35 -9.57 -6.44
CA LEU A 101 -12.07 -9.60 -7.88
C LEU A 101 -13.33 -9.35 -8.71
N SER A 102 -14.47 -9.95 -8.33
CA SER A 102 -15.75 -9.69 -8.98
C SER A 102 -16.15 -8.22 -8.86
N LYS A 103 -15.97 -7.59 -7.69
CA LYS A 103 -16.23 -6.14 -7.52
C LYS A 103 -15.35 -5.31 -8.44
N LEU A 104 -14.05 -5.63 -8.53
CA LEU A 104 -13.10 -4.93 -9.40
C LEU A 104 -13.48 -5.07 -10.87
N GLN A 105 -13.83 -6.27 -11.32
CA GLN A 105 -14.22 -6.56 -12.71
C GLN A 105 -15.54 -5.87 -13.13
N GLN A 106 -16.42 -5.56 -12.18
CA GLN A 106 -17.66 -4.82 -12.43
C GLN A 106 -17.47 -3.31 -12.54
N ILE A 107 -16.28 -2.78 -12.21
CA ILE A 107 -16.01 -1.35 -12.34
C ILE A 107 -16.00 -0.97 -13.82
N PRO A 108 -16.78 0.04 -14.25
CA PRO A 108 -16.79 0.48 -15.64
C PRO A 108 -15.40 0.86 -16.14
N GLY A 109 -15.05 0.33 -17.32
CA GLY A 109 -13.76 0.49 -17.95
C GLY A 109 -12.76 -0.63 -17.66
N VAL A 110 -12.98 -1.46 -16.63
CA VAL A 110 -12.11 -2.62 -16.36
C VAL A 110 -12.39 -3.69 -17.43
N LYS A 111 -11.37 -3.96 -18.26
CA LYS A 111 -11.47 -4.88 -19.39
C LYS A 111 -10.99 -6.27 -19.03
N ARG A 112 -9.94 -6.35 -18.21
CA ARG A 112 -9.30 -7.61 -17.83
C ARG A 112 -8.60 -7.47 -16.49
N THR A 113 -8.56 -8.57 -15.75
CA THR A 113 -7.68 -8.74 -14.58
C THR A 113 -6.79 -9.97 -14.75
N ILE A 114 -5.58 -9.93 -14.22
CA ILE A 114 -4.68 -11.08 -14.08
C ILE A 114 -4.21 -11.11 -12.63
N THR A 115 -4.53 -12.19 -11.93
CA THR A 115 -4.25 -12.33 -10.50
C THR A 115 -3.10 -13.30 -10.27
N ASN A 116 -2.11 -12.86 -9.51
CA ASN A 116 -0.99 -13.66 -9.04
C ASN A 116 -1.08 -13.79 -7.52
N LEU A 117 -1.28 -15.01 -7.02
CA LEU A 117 -1.26 -15.29 -5.59
C LEU A 117 0.18 -15.37 -5.09
N VAL A 118 0.47 -14.69 -3.97
CA VAL A 118 1.76 -14.77 -3.30
C VAL A 118 1.83 -16.09 -2.53
N LEU A 119 2.83 -16.93 -2.83
CA LEU A 119 3.06 -18.18 -2.12
C LEU A 119 3.89 -17.99 -0.85
N SER A 120 4.87 -17.09 -0.89
CA SER A 120 5.75 -16.78 0.23
C SER A 120 6.34 -15.38 0.05
N THR A 121 6.50 -14.66 1.15
CA THR A 121 7.11 -13.33 1.18
C THR A 121 8.47 -13.43 1.85
N HIS A 122 9.54 -13.21 1.09
CA HIS A 122 10.90 -13.18 1.65
C HIS A 122 11.31 -11.78 2.12
N ILE A 123 10.83 -10.73 1.45
CA ILE A 123 11.12 -9.33 1.77
C ILE A 123 9.87 -8.49 1.51
N GLU A 124 9.47 -7.70 2.49
CA GLU A 124 8.44 -6.67 2.37
C GLU A 124 8.80 -5.55 3.34
N SER A 125 9.17 -4.37 2.83
CA SER A 125 9.68 -3.27 3.64
C SER A 125 9.09 -1.94 3.18
N LEU A 126 8.84 -1.05 4.15
CA LEU A 126 8.48 0.35 3.90
C LEU A 126 9.69 1.29 4.03
N THR A 127 10.88 0.76 4.36
CA THR A 127 12.08 1.55 4.60
C THR A 127 12.75 1.92 3.28
N LEU A 128 12.99 3.22 3.09
CA LEU A 128 13.79 3.72 1.99
C LEU A 128 15.28 3.63 2.33
N PRO A 129 16.17 3.32 1.36
CA PRO A 129 17.61 3.30 1.57
C PRO A 129 18.14 4.75 1.60
N LEU A 130 17.94 5.43 2.74
CA LEU A 130 18.50 6.76 2.98
C LEU A 130 19.95 6.61 3.44
N GLN A 131 20.86 7.40 2.84
CA GLN A 131 22.27 7.49 3.22
C GLN A 131 22.48 8.62 4.22
#